data_AF-A0A8T3LMC8-F1
#
_entry.id   AF-A0A8T3LMC8-F1
#
_cell.length_a   1.000
_cell.length_b   1.000
_cell.length_c   1.000
_cell.angle_alpha   90.00
_cell.angle_beta   90.00
_cell.angle_gamma   90.00
#
_symmetry.space_group_name_H-M   'P 1'
#
loop_
_entity.id
_entity.type
_entity.pdbx_description
1 polymer ?
#
loop_
_entity_poly.entity_id
_entity_poly.type
_entity_poly.pdbx_seq_one_letter_code
_entity_poly.pdbx_strand_id
1 'polypeptide(L)' 'RRYDVKVLYACESGSRGWGFASPDSDYDVRFLYVHPLEWYLRVEAPRDVIELPIDDELDVSGWEWRKALGLLKGANPT' A
#
# COMPACT_ATOMS: atom_id res chain seq x y z
N ARG A 1 -15.50 -9.63 -1.56
CA ARG A 1 -14.20 -8.91 -1.62
C ARG A 1 -14.38 -7.57 -0.92
N ARG A 2 -13.57 -7.22 0.09
CA ARG A 2 -13.77 -6.00 0.91
C ARG A 2 -13.45 -4.70 0.16
N TYR A 3 -12.37 -4.70 -0.65
CA TYR A 3 -11.88 -3.50 -1.34
C TYR A 3 -12.05 -3.54 -2.87
N ASP A 4 -12.39 -4.70 -3.42
CA ASP A 4 -12.48 -4.97 -4.87
C ASP A 4 -11.31 -4.39 -5.69
N VAL A 5 -10.10 -4.82 -5.31
CA VAL A 5 -8.84 -4.45 -5.97
C VAL A 5 -8.11 -5.70 -6.44
N LYS A 6 -7.23 -5.52 -7.42
CA LYS A 6 -6.19 -6.46 -7.76
C LYS A 6 -4.86 -5.95 -7.23
N VAL A 7 -4.24 -6.70 -6.33
CA VAL A 7 -2.87 -6.44 -5.88
C VAL A 7 -1.91 -6.81 -7.00
N LEU A 8 -1.03 -5.88 -7.37
CA LEU A 8 -0.01 -6.05 -8.40
C LEU A 8 1.33 -6.48 -7.82
N TYR A 9 1.66 -5.96 -6.64
CA TYR A 9 2.91 -6.20 -5.95
C TYR A 9 2.70 -6.05 -4.45
N ALA A 10 3.40 -6.84 -3.65
CA ALA A 10 3.46 -6.69 -2.20
C ALA A 10 4.88 -7.05 -1.74
N CYS A 11 5.39 -6.31 -0.77
CA CYS A 11 6.65 -6.59 -0.12
C CYS A 11 6.57 -6.28 1.38
N GLU A 12 7.49 -6.88 2.12
CA GLU A 12 7.85 -6.36 3.43
C GLU A 12 8.76 -5.14 3.19
N SER A 13 8.53 -4.03 3.91
CA SER A 13 9.34 -2.80 3.80
C SER A 13 9.93 -2.33 5.13
N GLY A 14 9.94 -3.22 6.12
CA GLY A 14 10.15 -2.91 7.52
C GLY A 14 11.53 -3.25 8.01
N SER A 15 11.72 -3.07 9.31
CA SER A 15 12.99 -3.40 9.98
C SER A 15 13.40 -4.88 9.75
N ARG A 16 12.44 -5.78 9.52
CA ARG A 16 12.69 -7.20 9.26
C ARG A 16 13.25 -7.41 7.85
N GLY A 17 12.77 -6.70 6.84
CA GLY A 17 13.33 -6.73 5.48
C GLY A 17 14.72 -6.12 5.36
N TRP A 18 15.05 -5.18 6.27
CA TRP A 18 16.39 -4.57 6.35
C TRP A 18 17.37 -5.30 7.28
N GLY A 19 16.92 -6.32 8.03
CA GLY A 19 17.76 -7.13 8.91
C GLY A 19 18.08 -6.50 10.27
N PHE A 20 17.32 -5.49 10.70
CA PHE A 20 17.48 -4.79 11.99
C PHE A 20 16.32 -5.05 12.96
N ALA A 21 15.52 -6.07 12.71
CA ALA A 21 14.37 -6.40 13.54
C ALA A 21 14.77 -6.82 14.96
N SER A 22 14.01 -6.32 15.93
CA SER A 22 13.96 -6.84 17.29
C SER A 22 12.83 -7.88 17.41
N PRO A 23 12.78 -8.64 18.53
CA PRO A 23 11.67 -9.56 18.78
C PRO A 23 10.29 -8.89 18.78
N ASP A 24 10.24 -7.60 19.11
CA ASP A 24 9.02 -6.79 19.18
C ASP A 24 8.71 -6.06 17.86
N SER A 25 9.47 -6.31 16.78
CA SER A 25 9.23 -5.67 15.48
C SER A 25 8.04 -6.31 14.76
N ASP A 26 7.09 -5.46 14.37
CA ASP A 26 5.96 -5.76 13.49
C ASP A 26 6.41 -6.05 12.05
N TYR A 27 5.48 -6.55 11.24
CA TYR A 27 5.67 -6.76 9.81
C TYR A 27 5.05 -5.59 9.04
N ASP A 28 5.90 -4.72 8.51
CA ASP A 28 5.51 -3.66 7.58
C ASP A 28 5.20 -4.24 6.20
N VAL A 29 3.93 -4.43 5.88
CA VAL A 29 3.49 -4.88 4.56
C VAL A 29 3.11 -3.67 3.72
N ARG A 30 3.78 -3.51 2.58
CA ARG A 30 3.46 -2.50 1.57
C ARG A 30 3.02 -3.15 0.28
N PHE A 31 1.98 -2.62 -0.36
CA PHE A 31 1.47 -3.19 -1.61
C PHE A 31 0.97 -2.14 -2.60
N LEU A 32 1.05 -2.48 -3.89
CA LEU A 32 0.50 -1.72 -4.99
C LEU A 32 -0.73 -2.41 -5.55
N TYR A 33 -1.77 -1.65 -5.83
CA TYR A 33 -3.02 -2.20 -6.34
C TYR A 33 -3.67 -1.38 -7.45
N VAL A 34 -4.58 -2.02 -8.17
CA VAL A 34 -5.47 -1.41 -9.17
C VAL A 34 -6.93 -1.73 -8.86
N HIS A 35 -7.81 -0.79 -9.18
CA HIS A 35 -9.25 -1.01 -9.18
C HIS A 35 -9.78 -1.52 -10.54
N PRO A 36 -11.03 -2.01 -10.61
CA PRO A 36 -11.73 -2.20 -11.88
C PRO A 36 -12.03 -0.85 -12.58
N LEU A 37 -12.40 -0.90 -13.87
CA LEU A 37 -12.50 0.27 -14.74
C LEU A 37 -13.45 1.34 -14.21
N GLU A 38 -14.58 0.93 -13.64
CA GLU A 38 -15.66 1.77 -13.15
C GLU A 38 -15.23 2.67 -11.97
N TRP A 39 -14.16 2.29 -11.27
CA TRP A 39 -13.58 3.13 -10.22
C TRP A 39 -12.87 4.35 -10.81
N TYR A 40 -12.24 4.19 -11.98
CA TYR A 40 -11.55 5.27 -12.70
C TYR A 40 -12.50 6.19 -13.46
N LEU A 41 -13.66 5.67 -13.88
CA LEU A 41 -14.69 6.41 -14.60
C LEU A 41 -15.60 7.19 -13.63
N ARG A 42 -14.99 7.98 -12.75
CA ARG A 42 -15.66 8.84 -11.78
C ARG A 42 -15.20 10.27 -11.95
N VAL A 43 -16.11 11.22 -11.67
CA VAL A 43 -15.79 12.65 -11.73
C VAL A 43 -14.78 13.03 -10.65
N GLU A 44 -15.04 12.57 -9.42
CA GLU A 44 -14.17 12.79 -8.28
C GLU A 44 -13.24 11.61 -8.06
N ALA A 45 -11.99 11.90 -7.72
CA ALA A 45 -11.01 10.88 -7.36
C ALA A 45 -11.38 10.25 -6.00
N PRO A 46 -11.64 8.94 -5.92
CA PRO A 46 -11.88 8.29 -4.64
C PRO A 46 -10.58 8.13 -3.85
N ARG A 47 -10.68 7.72 -2.57
CA ARG A 47 -9.52 7.44 -1.72
C ARG A 47 -8.59 6.44 -2.39
N ASP A 48 -7.31 6.79 -2.47
CA ASP A 48 -6.26 6.10 -3.22
C ASP A 48 -5.28 5.32 -2.31
N VAL A 49 -5.66 5.13 -1.04
CA VAL A 49 -4.89 4.41 -0.01
C VAL A 49 -5.80 3.42 0.71
N ILE A 50 -5.29 2.19 0.92
CA ILE A 50 -5.87 1.18 1.79
C ILE A 50 -4.93 0.97 2.97
N GLU A 51 -5.42 1.28 4.17
CA GLU A 51 -4.73 1.00 5.43
C GLU A 51 -5.62 0.07 6.25
N LEU A 52 -5.01 -0.93 6.88
CA LEU A 52 -5.69 -1.74 7.89
C LEU A 52 -5.37 -1.17 9.28
N PRO A 53 -6.24 -1.40 10.28
CA PRO A 53 -5.88 -1.11 11.67
C PRO A 53 -4.56 -1.80 12.00
N ILE A 54 -3.63 -1.04 12.59
CA ILE A 54 -2.38 -1.57 13.11
C ILE A 54 -2.72 -2.55 14.24
N ASP A 55 -2.11 -3.72 14.18
CA ASP A 55 -2.09 -4.73 15.24
C ASP A 55 -0.64 -4.97 15.67
N ASP A 56 -0.41 -5.62 16.80
CA ASP A 56 0.91 -5.87 17.39
C ASP A 56 1.87 -6.63 16.45
N GLU A 57 1.34 -7.23 15.37
CA GLU A 57 2.10 -8.05 14.43
C GLU A 57 2.16 -7.46 13.01
N LEU A 58 1.22 -6.60 12.59
CA LEU A 58 1.07 -6.18 11.19
C LEU A 58 0.75 -4.69 11.04
N ASP A 59 1.62 -3.99 10.30
CA ASP A 59 1.32 -2.68 9.73
C ASP A 59 1.13 -2.82 8.21
N VAL A 60 -0.12 -2.71 7.75
CA VAL A 60 -0.50 -2.96 6.35
C VAL A 60 -0.99 -1.68 5.69
N SER A 61 -0.23 -1.21 4.70
CA SER A 61 -0.56 -0.04 3.90
C SER A 61 -0.35 -0.31 2.41
N GLY A 62 -1.28 0.15 1.59
CA GLY A 62 -1.20 -0.03 0.16
C GLY A 62 -1.67 1.19 -0.62
N TRP A 63 -1.04 1.40 -1.77
CA TRP A 63 -1.30 2.53 -2.64
C TRP A 63 -1.85 2.10 -3.98
N GLU A 64 -2.79 2.91 -4.45
CA GLU A 64 -3.28 2.83 -5.81
C GLU A 64 -2.15 3.21 -6.79
N TRP A 65 -2.05 2.50 -7.91
CA TRP A 65 -0.90 2.62 -8.83
C TRP A 65 -0.67 4.04 -9.39
N ARG A 66 -1.70 4.85 -9.63
CA ARG A 66 -1.52 6.24 -10.10
C ARG A 66 -0.95 7.12 -9.00
N LYS A 67 -1.32 6.90 -7.74
CA LYS A 67 -0.70 7.57 -6.58
C LYS A 67 0.78 7.25 -6.53
N ALA A 68 1.13 5.95 -6.54
CA ALA A 68 2.51 5.49 -6.47
C ALA A 68 3.37 6.03 -7.63
N LEU A 69 2.88 5.94 -8.87
CA LEU A 69 3.58 6.47 -10.04
C LEU A 69 3.66 8.00 -10.03
N GLY A 70 2.65 8.69 -9.52
CA GLY A 70 2.66 10.14 -9.36
C GLY A 70 3.73 10.60 -8.37
N LEU A 71 3.85 9.92 -7.24
CA LEU A 71 4.87 10.17 -6.22
C LEU A 71 6.28 9.84 -6.73
N LEU A 72 6.45 8.72 -7.43
CA LEU A 72 7.70 8.37 -8.10
C LEU A 72 8.12 9.45 -9.12
N LYS A 73 7.18 9.91 -9.95
CA LYS A 73 7.42 11.00 -10.91
C LYS A 73 7.83 12.30 -10.21
N GLY A 74 7.25 12.58 -9.04
CA GLY A 74 7.60 13.74 -8.22
C GLY A 74 8.92 13.61 -7.46
N ALA A 75 9.66 12.50 -7.63
CA ALA A 75 10.84 12.15 -6.83
C ALA A 75 10.56 12.15 -5.31
N ASN A 76 9.33 11.82 -4.92
CA ASN A 76 8.91 11.71 -3.52
C ASN A 76 8.35 10.32 -3.20
N PRO A 77 9.18 9.26 -3.23
CA PRO A 77 8.75 7.90 -2.94
C PRO A 77 8.74 7.63 -1.43
N THR A 78 8.09 8.50 -0.65
CA THR A 78 7.95 8.31 0.81
C THR A 78 7.01 7.16 1.15
#